data_AF-A0A2P2JJB6-F1
#
_entry.id   AF-A0A2P2JJB6-F1
#
_cell.length_a   1.000
_cell.length_b   1.000
_cell.length_c   1.000
_cell.angle_alpha   90.00
_cell.angle_beta   90.00
_cell.angle_gamma   90.00
#
_symmetry.space_group_name_H-M   'P 1'
#
loop_
_entity.id
_entity.type
_entity.pdbx_description
1 polymer ?
#
loop_
_entity_poly.entity_id
_entity_poly.type
_entity_poly.pdbx_seq_one_letter_code
_entity_poly.pdbx_strand_id
1 'polypeptide(L)'
;MEKILERHERYTYAERQLHATETETNISWTLEHAKLKARLEVLQKNQRHFMGEDLKSLSLKELQSLEQQLDSGLKQIRSRKNQLMYASISELQKKDKALQEQNNQLARKVKLLYTDICELSFIFSQWTKINSLSKDR
;
A
#
# COMPACT_ATOMS: atom_id res chain seq x y z
N MET A 1 -27.77 25.78 65.12
CA MET A 1 -28.61 26.08 63.95
C MET A 1 -27.75 26.59 62.79
N GLU A 2 -26.93 27.63 63.01
CA GLU A 2 -26.08 28.30 62.02
C GLU A 2 -25.16 27.35 61.21
N LYS A 3 -24.45 26.44 61.87
CA LYS A 3 -23.59 25.44 61.20
C LYS A 3 -24.33 24.50 60.24
N ILE A 4 -25.63 24.26 60.48
CA ILE A 4 -26.45 23.38 59.62
C ILE A 4 -26.88 24.16 58.36
N LEU A 5 -27.24 25.44 58.53
CA LEU A 5 -27.57 26.34 57.43
C LEU A 5 -26.37 26.57 56.52
N GLU A 6 -25.19 26.87 57.10
CA GLU A 6 -23.95 27.06 56.35
C GLU A 6 -23.57 25.81 55.55
N ARG A 7 -23.75 24.62 56.13
CA ARG A 7 -23.52 23.36 55.41
C ARG A 7 -24.48 23.22 54.22
N HIS A 8 -25.77 23.49 54.42
CA HIS A 8 -26.77 23.41 53.35
C HIS A 8 -26.48 24.41 52.21
N GLU A 9 -26.14 25.66 52.53
CA GLU A 9 -25.79 26.67 51.53
C GLU A 9 -24.58 26.25 50.69
N ARG A 10 -23.54 25.67 51.31
CA ARG A 10 -22.37 25.14 50.60
C ARG A 10 -22.73 24.00 49.65
N TYR A 11 -23.60 23.07 50.05
CA TYR A 11 -24.04 21.98 49.16
C TYR A 11 -24.88 22.50 48.00
N THR A 12 -25.86 23.37 48.26
CA THR A 12 -26.71 23.95 47.21
C THR A 12 -25.90 24.80 46.23
N TYR A 13 -24.88 25.52 46.70
CA TYR A 13 -23.97 26.26 45.83
C TYR A 13 -23.10 25.34 44.96
N ALA A 14 -22.54 24.27 45.55
CA ALA A 14 -21.75 23.29 44.82
C ALA A 14 -22.57 22.54 43.75
N GLU A 15 -23.82 22.19 44.05
CA GLU A 15 -24.75 21.56 43.11
C GLU A 15 -25.10 22.48 41.93
N ARG A 16 -25.34 23.78 42.19
CA ARG A 16 -25.55 24.78 41.13
C ARG A 16 -24.31 24.97 40.24
N GLN A 17 -23.11 24.98 40.83
CA GLN A 17 -21.84 25.06 40.10
C GLN A 17 -21.61 23.83 39.20
N LEU A 18 -21.92 22.63 39.70
CA LEU A 18 -21.83 21.39 38.91
C LEU A 18 -22.79 21.42 37.73
N HIS A 19 -24.06 21.78 37.94
CA HIS A 19 -25.03 21.90 36.85
C HIS A 19 -24.68 23.01 35.84
N ALA A 20 -24.10 24.13 36.29
CA ALA A 20 -23.58 25.16 35.38
C ALA A 20 -22.42 24.62 34.53
N THR A 21 -21.50 23.86 35.13
CA THR A 21 -20.37 23.25 34.42
C THR A 21 -20.83 22.15 33.44
N GLU A 22 -21.82 21.33 33.83
CA GLU A 22 -22.44 20.31 32.97
C GLU A 22 -23.18 20.93 31.77
N THR A 23 -23.91 22.02 32.00
CA THR A 23 -24.59 22.74 30.91
C THR A 23 -23.59 23.43 29.98
N GLU A 24 -22.54 24.07 30.50
CA GLU A 24 -21.46 24.65 29.70
C GLU A 24 -20.71 23.60 28.86
N THR A 25 -20.40 22.44 29.44
CA THR A 25 -19.76 21.33 28.71
C THR A 25 -20.69 20.72 27.65
N ASN A 26 -21.98 20.59 27.93
CA ASN A 26 -22.98 20.13 26.95
C ASN A 26 -23.14 21.13 25.80
N ILE A 27 -23.20 22.44 26.10
CA ILE A 27 -23.23 23.51 25.10
C ILE A 27 -21.94 23.51 24.26
N SER A 28 -20.78 23.28 24.88
CA SER A 28 -19.50 23.13 24.18
C SER A 28 -19.53 21.95 23.20
N TRP A 29 -20.06 20.80 23.63
CA TRP A 29 -20.16 19.60 22.79
C TRP A 29 -21.15 19.73 21.64
N THR A 30 -22.30 20.35 21.87
CA THR A 30 -23.27 20.62 20.81
C THR A 30 -22.70 21.58 19.76
N LEU A 31 -21.94 22.60 20.19
CA LEU A 31 -21.25 23.52 19.29
C LEU A 31 -20.14 22.84 18.48
N GLU A 32 -19.28 22.05 19.11
CA GLU A 32 -18.22 21.32 18.41
C GLU A 32 -18.80 20.30 17.42
N HIS A 33 -19.87 19.61 17.80
CA HIS A 33 -20.59 18.72 16.90
C HIS A 33 -21.17 19.47 15.70
N ALA A 34 -21.79 20.65 15.91
CA ALA A 34 -22.31 21.48 14.83
C ALA A 34 -21.19 21.94 13.87
N LYS A 35 -20.03 22.37 14.40
CA LYS A 35 -18.85 22.73 13.60
C LYS A 35 -18.35 21.55 12.77
N LEU A 36 -18.25 20.36 13.37
CA LEU A 36 -17.80 19.15 12.68
C LEU A 36 -18.77 18.76 11.57
N LYS A 37 -20.07 18.81 11.85
CA LYS A 37 -21.12 18.52 10.87
C LYS A 37 -21.05 19.48 9.67
N ALA A 38 -20.90 20.78 9.92
CA ALA A 38 -20.73 21.77 8.84
C ALA A 38 -19.48 21.48 7.98
N ARG A 39 -18.36 21.10 8.60
CA ARG A 39 -17.15 20.70 7.85
C ARG A 39 -17.38 19.46 6.99
N LEU A 40 -18.09 18.47 7.52
CA LEU A 40 -18.42 17.25 6.80
C LEU A 40 -19.32 17.54 5.59
N GLU A 41 -20.33 18.40 5.74
CA GLU A 41 -21.22 18.81 4.65
C GLU A 41 -20.44 19.52 3.52
N VAL A 42 -19.50 20.40 3.87
CA VAL A 42 -18.62 21.05 2.89
C VAL A 42 -17.73 20.04 2.17
N LEU A 43 -17.13 19.09 2.90
CA LEU A 43 -16.29 18.05 2.30
C LEU A 43 -17.09 17.15 1.35
N GLN A 44 -18.29 16.73 1.74
CA GLN A 44 -19.18 15.94 0.90
C GLN A 44 -19.61 16.70 -0.36
N LYS A 45 -19.93 18.00 -0.23
CA LYS A 45 -20.24 18.85 -1.37
C LYS A 45 -19.05 18.95 -2.34
N ASN A 46 -17.85 19.16 -1.81
CA ASN A 46 -16.63 19.21 -2.62
C ASN A 46 -16.35 17.87 -3.31
N GLN A 47 -16.58 16.74 -2.63
CA GLN A 47 -16.46 15.42 -3.24
C GLN A 47 -17.40 15.27 -4.43
N ARG A 48 -18.68 15.67 -4.29
CA ARG A 48 -19.64 15.67 -5.41
C ARG A 48 -19.15 16.52 -6.57
N HIS A 49 -18.63 17.72 -6.31
CA HIS A 49 -18.02 18.55 -7.37
C HIS A 49 -16.86 17.85 -8.07
N PHE A 50 -15.93 17.21 -7.34
CA PHE A 50 -14.84 16.44 -7.93
C PHE A 50 -15.32 15.25 -8.77
N MET A 51 -16.51 14.70 -8.46
CA MET A 51 -17.17 13.65 -9.25
C MET A 51 -17.98 14.20 -10.43
N GLY A 52 -18.01 15.51 -10.64
CA GLY A 52 -18.74 16.16 -11.72
C GLY A 52 -20.22 16.41 -11.42
N GLU A 53 -20.64 16.32 -10.16
CA GLU A 53 -22.01 16.54 -9.71
C GLU A 53 -22.18 17.98 -9.14
N ASP A 54 -23.42 18.48 -9.05
CA ASP A 54 -23.78 19.79 -8.46
C ASP A 54 -23.05 21.04 -9.00
N LEU A 55 -22.47 20.95 -10.20
CA LEU A 55 -21.60 21.98 -10.80
C LEU A 55 -22.31 23.29 -11.16
N LYS A 56 -23.64 23.28 -11.32
CA LYS A 56 -24.42 24.49 -11.69
C LYS A 56 -24.32 25.61 -10.65
N SER A 57 -23.97 25.27 -9.41
CA SER A 57 -23.81 26.23 -8.31
C SER A 57 -22.46 26.94 -8.30
N LEU A 58 -21.52 26.52 -9.16
CA LEU A 58 -20.16 27.04 -9.23
C LEU A 58 -20.04 28.14 -10.28
N SER A 59 -19.26 29.16 -9.97
CA SER A 59 -18.84 30.17 -10.93
C SER A 59 -17.79 29.61 -11.91
N LEU A 60 -17.61 30.29 -13.05
CA LEU A 60 -16.60 29.91 -14.04
C LEU A 60 -15.18 29.79 -13.45
N LYS A 61 -14.82 30.71 -12.54
CA LYS A 61 -13.51 30.71 -11.88
C LYS A 61 -13.32 29.50 -10.95
N GLU A 62 -14.38 29.11 -10.25
CA GLU A 62 -14.36 27.92 -9.39
C GLU A 62 -14.28 26.64 -10.21
N LEU A 63 -14.99 26.57 -11.34
CA LEU A 63 -14.90 25.45 -12.27
C LEU A 63 -13.49 25.31 -12.86
N GLN A 64 -12.85 26.41 -13.27
CA GLN A 64 -11.46 26.37 -13.76
C GLN A 64 -10.48 25.89 -12.68
N SER A 65 -10.66 26.34 -11.43
CA SER A 65 -9.85 25.87 -10.30
C SER A 65 -10.05 24.38 -10.04
N LEU A 66 -11.30 23.91 -10.11
CA LEU A 66 -11.65 22.50 -9.94
C LEU A 66 -11.00 21.63 -11.02
N GLU A 67 -11.09 22.06 -12.29
CA GLU A 67 -10.45 21.39 -13.43
C GLU A 67 -8.93 21.31 -13.26
N GLN A 68 -8.28 22.41 -12.88
CA GLN A 68 -6.83 22.45 -12.64
C GLN A 68 -6.41 21.49 -11.51
N GLN A 69 -7.18 21.43 -10.43
CA GLN A 69 -6.93 20.50 -9.32
C GLN A 69 -7.06 19.03 -9.77
N LEU A 70 -8.11 18.71 -10.54
CA LEU A 70 -8.31 17.37 -11.10
C LEU A 70 -7.18 16.97 -12.04
N ASP A 71 -6.80 17.84 -12.99
CA ASP A 71 -5.71 17.56 -13.93
C ASP A 71 -4.37 17.36 -13.21
N SER A 72 -4.06 18.21 -12.22
CA SER A 72 -2.85 18.06 -11.41
C SER A 72 -2.83 16.75 -10.62
N GLY A 73 -3.95 16.40 -9.98
CA GLY A 73 -4.09 15.14 -9.25
C GLY A 73 -3.97 13.92 -10.16
N LEU A 74 -4.61 13.94 -11.33
CA LEU A 74 -4.52 12.87 -12.33
C LEU A 74 -3.09 12.70 -12.85
N LYS A 75 -2.39 13.80 -13.14
CA LYS A 75 -0.97 13.76 -13.54
C LYS A 75 -0.11 13.11 -12.46
N GLN A 76 -0.30 13.46 -11.19
CA GLN A 76 0.43 12.85 -10.08
C GLN A 76 0.13 11.34 -9.94
N ILE A 77 -1.15 10.95 -9.99
CA ILE A 77 -1.57 9.54 -9.92
C ILE A 77 -0.94 8.74 -11.07
N ARG A 78 -1.02 9.26 -12.30
CA ARG A 78 -0.45 8.61 -13.48
C ARG A 78 1.07 8.47 -13.37
N SER A 79 1.76 9.54 -12.96
CA SER A 79 3.21 9.52 -12.71
C SER A 79 3.60 8.44 -11.71
N ARG A 80 2.91 8.39 -10.56
CA ARG A 80 3.18 7.38 -9.52
C ARG A 80 2.92 5.96 -10.01
N LYS A 81 1.80 5.72 -10.72
CA LYS A 81 1.50 4.41 -11.32
C LYS A 81 2.58 3.99 -12.30
N ASN A 82 3.03 4.89 -13.17
CA ASN A 82 4.09 4.61 -14.14
C ASN A 82 5.42 4.31 -13.43
N GLN A 83 5.81 5.07 -12.41
CA GLN A 83 7.01 4.81 -11.62
C GLN A 83 6.99 3.42 -10.99
N LEU A 84 5.88 3.02 -10.37
CA LEU A 84 5.73 1.69 -9.78
C LEU A 84 5.77 0.58 -10.84
N MET A 85 5.14 0.80 -11.99
CA MET A 85 5.17 -0.14 -13.11
C MET A 85 6.60 -0.34 -13.64
N TYR A 86 7.35 0.75 -13.86
CA TYR A 86 8.74 0.67 -14.30
C TYR A 86 9.64 -0.01 -13.27
N ALA A 87 9.44 0.25 -11.98
CA ALA A 87 10.15 -0.44 -10.91
C ALA A 87 9.90 -1.96 -10.95
N SER A 88 8.63 -2.37 -11.11
CA SER A 88 8.26 -3.78 -11.22
C SER A 88 8.85 -4.45 -12.47
N ILE A 89 8.77 -3.78 -13.63
CA ILE A 89 9.40 -4.25 -14.88
C ILE A 89 10.91 -4.44 -14.68
N SER A 90 11.60 -3.47 -14.07
CA SER A 90 13.03 -3.56 -13.81
C SER A 90 13.37 -4.72 -12.87
N GLU A 91 12.55 -4.98 -11.85
CA GLU A 91 12.77 -6.08 -10.92
C GLU A 91 12.62 -7.43 -11.64
N LEU A 92 11.55 -7.58 -12.44
CA LEU A 92 11.29 -8.79 -13.21
C LEU A 92 12.40 -9.05 -14.23
N GLN A 93 12.89 -8.03 -14.94
CA GLN A 93 14.01 -8.17 -15.87
C GLN A 93 15.30 -8.61 -15.18
N LYS A 94 15.55 -8.18 -13.94
CA LYS A 94 16.71 -8.65 -13.16
C LYS A 94 16.57 -10.13 -12.80
N LYS A 95 15.37 -10.55 -12.38
CA LYS A 95 15.07 -11.96 -12.06
C LYS A 95 15.20 -12.85 -13.30
N ASP A 96 14.67 -12.41 -14.44
CA ASP A 96 14.76 -13.12 -15.71
C ASP A 96 16.22 -13.36 -16.12
N LYS A 97 17.06 -12.32 -16.09
CA LYS A 97 18.50 -12.44 -16.37
C LYS A 97 19.21 -13.40 -15.42
N ALA A 98 18.90 -13.35 -14.13
CA ALA A 98 19.50 -14.25 -13.14
C ALA A 98 19.12 -15.71 -13.40
N LEU A 99 17.85 -15.97 -13.70
CA LEU A 99 17.35 -17.30 -14.05
C LEU A 99 17.96 -17.80 -15.37
N GLN A 100 18.09 -16.93 -16.37
CA GLN A 100 18.72 -17.27 -17.64
C GLN A 100 20.18 -17.68 -17.45
N GLU A 101 20.93 -16.97 -16.60
CA GLU A 101 22.31 -17.35 -16.28
C GLU A 101 22.39 -18.68 -15.52
N GLN A 102 21.52 -18.91 -14.55
CA GLN A 102 21.46 -20.21 -13.85
C GLN A 102 21.13 -21.36 -14.81
N ASN A 103 20.15 -21.17 -15.69
CA ASN A 103 19.78 -22.16 -16.71
C ASN A 103 20.94 -22.44 -17.66
N ASN A 104 21.67 -21.42 -18.10
CA ASN A 104 22.85 -21.59 -18.94
C ASN A 104 23.94 -22.39 -18.23
N GLN A 105 24.18 -22.14 -16.94
CA GLN A 105 25.15 -22.91 -16.15
C GLN A 105 24.74 -24.37 -16.01
N LEU A 106 23.47 -24.64 -15.72
CA LEU A 106 22.94 -26.01 -15.65
C LEU A 106 23.06 -26.72 -17.00
N ALA A 107 22.71 -26.06 -18.10
CA ALA A 107 22.84 -26.62 -19.44
C ALA A 107 24.30 -26.99 -19.78
N ARG A 108 25.27 -26.15 -19.41
CA ARG A 108 26.71 -26.47 -19.55
C ARG A 108 27.09 -27.69 -18.72
N LYS A 109 26.66 -27.77 -17.46
CA LYS A 109 26.95 -28.93 -16.59
C LYS A 109 26.37 -30.22 -17.15
N VAL A 110 25.13 -30.19 -17.64
CA VAL A 110 24.50 -31.35 -18.28
C VAL A 110 25.30 -31.79 -19.51
N LYS A 111 25.75 -30.84 -20.32
CA LYS A 111 26.57 -31.13 -21.51
C LYS A 111 27.89 -31.80 -21.14
N LEU A 112 28.59 -31.31 -20.10
CA LEU A 112 29.84 -31.91 -19.61
C LEU A 112 29.61 -33.33 -19.07
N LEU A 113 28.55 -33.54 -18.28
CA LEU A 113 28.22 -34.88 -17.79
C LEU A 113 27.94 -35.85 -18.94
N TYR A 114 27.26 -35.40 -19.99
CA TYR A 114 27.02 -36.23 -21.17
C TYR A 114 28.32 -36.61 -21.88
N THR A 115 29.27 -35.66 -22.04
CA THR A 115 30.58 -35.97 -22.64
C THR A 115 31.37 -36.95 -21.79
N ASP A 116 31.40 -36.77 -20.47
CA ASP A 116 32.11 -37.66 -19.54
C ASP A 116 31.52 -39.08 -19.57
N ILE A 117 30.18 -39.21 -19.64
CA ILE A 117 29.50 -40.49 -19.79
C ILE A 117 29.89 -41.19 -21.10
N CYS A 118 29.95 -40.44 -22.21
CA CYS A 118 30.38 -40.99 -23.50
C CYS A 118 31.83 -41.48 -23.47
N GLU A 119 32.73 -40.71 -22.85
CA GLU A 119 34.14 -41.10 -22.69
C GLU A 119 34.29 -42.36 -21.84
N LEU A 120 33.60 -42.44 -20.70
CA LEU A 120 33.59 -43.63 -19.84
C LEU A 120 33.03 -44.86 -20.56
N SER A 121 31.95 -44.69 -21.32
CA SER A 121 31.36 -45.76 -22.13
C SER A 121 32.33 -46.28 -23.19
N PHE A 122 33.07 -45.38 -23.84
CA PHE A 122 34.11 -45.74 -24.80
C PHE A 122 35.26 -46.51 -24.13
N ILE A 123 35.78 -46.02 -23.02
CA ILE A 123 36.86 -46.68 -22.27
C ILE A 123 36.42 -48.09 -21.80
N PHE A 124 35.20 -48.23 -21.28
CA PHE A 124 34.66 -49.52 -20.86
C PHE A 124 34.53 -50.50 -22.04
N SER A 125 34.10 -50.02 -23.21
CA SER A 125 34.05 -50.84 -24.43
C SER A 125 35.44 -51.32 -24.86
N GLN A 126 36.46 -50.47 -24.80
CA GLN A 126 37.84 -50.87 -25.10
C GLN A 126 38.36 -51.91 -24.10
N TRP A 127 38.15 -51.69 -22.81
CA TRP A 127 38.57 -52.61 -21.75
C TRP A 127 37.91 -53.99 -21.88
N THR A 128 36.60 -54.03 -22.14
CA THR A 128 35.88 -55.31 -22.34
C THR A 128 36.40 -56.08 -23.55
N LYS A 129 36.71 -55.39 -24.65
CA LYS A 129 37.31 -55.99 -25.85
C LYS A 129 38.68 -56.59 -25.55
N ILE A 130 39.57 -55.86 -24.85
CA ILE A 130 40.90 -56.36 -24.47
C ILE A 130 40.79 -57.59 -23.56
N ASN A 131 39.91 -57.55 -22.55
CA ASN A 131 39.77 -58.66 -21.62
C ASN A 131 39.16 -59.92 -22.26
N SER A 132 38.26 -59.76 -23.24
CA SER A 132 37.74 -60.89 -24.01
C SER A 132 38.83 -61.60 -24.82
N LEU A 133 39.73 -60.84 -25.48
CA LEU A 133 40.87 -61.36 -26.25
C LEU A 133 41.95 -62.05 -25.40
N SER A 134 41.97 -61.78 -24.09
CA SER A 134 42.90 -62.43 -23.16
C SER A 134 42.37 -63.78 -22.64
N LYS A 135 41.09 -64.08 -22.83
CA LYS A 135 40.44 -65.30 -22.31
C LYS A 135 40.42 -66.45 -23.32
N ASP A 136 40.66 -66.15 -24.59
CA ASP A 136 40.74 -67.11 -25.71
C ASP A 136 42.20 -67.56 -26.03
N ARG A 137 43.16 -67.23 -25.18
CA ARG A 137 44.56 -67.71 -25.24
C ARG A 137 44.87 -68.61 -24.05
#